data_AF-A0A9P0H652-F1
#
_entry.id   AF-A0A9P0H652-F1
#
_cell.length_a   1.000
_cell.length_b   1.000
_cell.length_c   1.000
_cell.angle_alpha   90.00
_cell.angle_beta   90.00
_cell.angle_gamma   90.00
#
_symmetry.space_group_name_H-M   'P 1'
#
loop_
_entity.id
_entity.type
_entity.pdbx_description
1 polymer ?
#
loop_
_entity_poly.entity_id
_entity_poly.type
_entity_poly.pdbx_seq_one_letter_code
_entity_poly.pdbx_strand_id
1 'polypeptide(L)'
;MIQLHQIFILQEEKEDNNRPGNNEYWYDYLVRDGAQGLDLGQREARQGGLVRGGYHVLLPDRRTQLVQYWSDWSGYHPTVTYSYT
;
A
#
# COMPACT_ATOMS: atom_id res chain seq x y z
N MET A 1 -12.58 21.50 5.19
CA MET A 1 -12.06 20.89 6.43
C MET A 1 -12.11 19.39 6.25
N ILE A 2 -10.97 18.73 6.05
CA ILE A 2 -10.90 17.28 5.86
C ILE A 2 -10.48 16.70 7.21
N GLN A 3 -11.33 15.87 7.81
CA GLN A 3 -11.02 15.17 9.06
C GLN A 3 -9.89 14.18 8.82
N LEU A 4 -8.77 14.40 9.52
CA LEU A 4 -7.64 13.47 9.59
C LEU A 4 -8.04 12.30 10.48
N HIS A 5 -8.20 11.11 9.88
CA HIS A 5 -8.18 9.87 10.64
C HIS A 5 -6.74 9.66 11.12
N GLN A 6 -6.51 9.88 12.42
CA GLN A 6 -5.29 9.45 13.08
C GLN A 6 -5.14 7.94 12.92
N ILE A 7 -4.03 7.50 12.33
CA ILE A 7 -3.60 6.11 12.42
C ILE A 7 -2.49 6.07 13.49
N PHE A 8 -2.86 5.49 14.63
CA PHE A 8 -1.97 5.21 15.75
C PHE A 8 -1.14 3.96 15.39
N ILE A 9 0.14 4.12 15.06
CA ILE A 9 1.08 2.99 15.05
C ILE A 9 1.91 3.09 16.34
N LEU A 10 1.55 2.29 17.33
CA LEU A 10 2.45 1.98 18.44
C LEU A 10 3.48 0.98 17.94
N GLN A 11 4.68 1.45 17.62
CA GLN A 11 5.94 0.85 18.08
C GLN A 11 7.06 1.81 17.69
N GLU A 12 7.66 2.46 18.68
CA GLU A 12 8.94 3.15 18.53
C GLU A 12 10.03 2.07 18.57
N GLU A 13 10.72 1.81 17.46
CA GLU A 13 11.97 1.05 17.50
C GLU A 13 13.09 1.89 16.89
N LYS A 14 14.17 2.01 17.68
CA LYS A 14 15.36 2.79 17.35
C LYS A 14 16.09 2.14 16.18
N GLU A 15 16.32 2.92 15.12
CA GLU A 15 17.15 2.53 13.99
C GLU A 15 18.60 2.25 14.43
N ASP A 16 19.03 0.99 14.31
CA ASP A 16 20.44 0.62 14.11
C ASP A 16 20.64 0.34 12.61
N ASN A 17 20.80 1.42 11.83
CA ASN A 17 20.85 1.40 10.37
C ASN A 17 22.13 0.77 9.76
N ASN A 18 22.94 0.06 10.55
CA ASN A 18 24.25 -0.44 10.11
C ASN A 18 24.42 -1.98 10.19
N ARG A 19 23.31 -2.73 10.23
CA ARG A 19 23.37 -4.21 10.17
C ARG A 19 23.16 -4.70 8.73
N PRO A 20 24.06 -5.52 8.17
CA PRO A 20 23.80 -6.22 6.91
C PRO A 20 22.61 -7.17 7.13
N GLY A 21 21.40 -6.71 6.78
CA GLY A 21 20.15 -7.39 7.10
C GLY A 21 18.92 -6.48 7.21
N ASN A 22 19.08 -5.16 7.34
CA ASN A 22 17.96 -4.20 7.38
C ASN A 22 17.41 -3.88 5.97
N ASN A 23 16.91 -4.90 5.27
CA ASN A 23 16.20 -4.72 4.00
C ASN A 23 14.75 -4.21 4.20
N GLU A 24 14.57 -3.28 5.13
CA GLU A 24 13.28 -2.72 5.48
C GLU A 24 13.01 -1.47 4.63
N TYR A 25 11.78 -1.33 4.18
CA TYR A 25 11.34 -0.11 3.50
C TYR A 25 9.83 0.03 3.65
N TRP A 26 9.34 1.24 3.41
CA TRP A 26 7.93 1.50 3.18
C TRP A 26 7.76 2.68 2.24
N TYR A 27 6.70 2.66 1.45
CA TYR A 27 6.31 3.80 0.62
C TYR A 27 4.79 3.81 0.41
N ASP A 28 4.26 4.99 0.12
CA ASP A 28 2.92 5.17 -0.37
C ASP A 28 2.83 6.34 -1.36
N TYR A 29 1.88 6.25 -2.29
CA TYR A 29 1.53 7.35 -3.18
C TYR A 29 0.04 7.31 -3.52
N LEU A 30 -0.49 8.47 -3.87
CA LEU A 30 -1.89 8.68 -4.24
C LEU A 30 -1.96 9.75 -5.33
N VAL A 31 -2.72 9.45 -6.39
CA VAL A 31 -3.06 10.39 -7.45
C VAL A 31 -4.58 10.50 -7.52
N ARG A 32 -5.09 11.71 -7.34
CA ARG A 32 -6.51 12.05 -7.51
C ARG A 32 -6.64 13.27 -8.42
N ASP A 33 -7.22 13.07 -9.58
CA ASP A 33 -7.56 14.12 -10.54
C ASP A 33 -9.01 13.94 -11.00
N GLY A 34 -9.89 14.76 -10.42
CA GLY A 34 -11.31 14.73 -10.75
C GLY A 34 -11.64 15.20 -12.16
N ALA A 35 -10.80 16.04 -12.79
CA ALA A 35 -11.02 16.48 -14.17
C ALA A 35 -10.70 15.38 -15.18
N GLN A 36 -9.72 14.53 -14.86
CA GLN A 36 -9.32 13.39 -15.69
C GLN A 36 -10.01 12.08 -15.30
N GLY A 37 -10.82 12.07 -14.23
CA GLY A 37 -11.45 10.85 -13.72
C GLY A 37 -10.45 9.83 -13.18
N LEU A 38 -9.29 10.30 -12.68
CA LEU A 38 -8.18 9.48 -12.21
C LEU A 38 -8.21 9.37 -10.69
N ASP A 39 -8.34 8.16 -10.16
CA ASP A 39 -8.09 7.85 -8.75
C ASP A 39 -7.31 6.53 -8.67
N LEU A 40 -6.04 6.63 -8.27
CA LEU A 40 -5.18 5.48 -8.07
C LEU A 40 -4.21 5.72 -6.92
N GLY A 41 -3.84 4.66 -6.22
CA GLY A 41 -2.89 4.74 -5.14
C GLY A 41 -2.27 3.40 -4.84
N GLN A 42 -1.15 3.42 -4.16
CA GLN A 42 -0.42 2.22 -3.76
C GLN A 42 0.29 2.47 -2.44
N ARG A 43 0.43 1.40 -1.66
CA ARG A 43 1.27 1.34 -0.47
C ARG A 43 1.94 0.00 -0.41
N GLU A 44 3.20 -0.03 0.02
CA GLU A 44 3.94 -1.26 0.28
C GLU A 44 4.92 -1.06 1.43
N ALA A 45 5.16 -2.13 2.18
CA ALA A 45 6.22 -2.20 3.16
C ALA A 45 6.92 -3.56 3.09
N ARG A 46 8.21 -3.56 3.41
CA ARG A 46 9.02 -4.76 3.58
C ARG A 46 9.59 -4.82 4.98
N GLN A 47 9.46 -5.99 5.58
CA GLN A 47 10.09 -6.35 6.85
C GLN A 47 10.80 -7.68 6.66
N GLY A 48 12.13 -7.65 6.60
CA GLY A 48 12.95 -8.82 6.32
C GLY A 48 12.60 -9.53 5.00
N GLY A 49 12.07 -10.75 5.09
CA GLY A 49 11.68 -11.57 3.94
C GLY A 49 10.23 -11.40 3.47
N LEU A 50 9.45 -10.54 4.13
CA LEU A 50 8.02 -10.37 3.86
C LEU A 50 7.75 -8.97 3.28
N VAL A 51 7.11 -8.94 2.12
CA VAL A 51 6.55 -7.72 1.52
C VAL A 51 5.04 -7.75 1.69
N ARG A 52 4.42 -6.64 2.09
CA ARG A 52 2.96 -6.47 2.12
C ARG A 52 2.61 -5.15 1.47
N GLY A 53 1.61 -5.17 0.61
CA GLY A 53 1.16 -3.96 -0.05
C GLY A 53 -0.21 -4.10 -0.67
N GLY A 54 -0.61 -3.03 -1.32
CA GLY A 54 -1.81 -3.02 -2.12
C GLY A 54 -1.88 -1.76 -2.97
N TYR A 55 -2.67 -1.85 -4.03
CA TYR A 55 -2.98 -0.71 -4.88
C TYR A 55 -4.46 -0.70 -5.24
N HIS A 56 -4.96 0.47 -5.61
CA HIS A 56 -6.28 0.66 -6.16
C HIS A 56 -6.25 1.46 -7.45
N VAL A 57 -7.21 1.19 -8.33
CA VAL A 57 -7.44 1.94 -9.57
C VAL A 57 -8.94 2.11 -9.79
N LEU A 58 -9.40 3.33 -9.99
CA LEU A 58 -10.72 3.63 -10.51
C LEU A 58 -10.78 3.27 -12.00
N LEU A 59 -11.68 2.37 -12.36
CA LEU A 59 -11.87 1.90 -13.73
C LEU A 59 -12.90 2.76 -14.49
N PRO A 60 -12.86 2.76 -15.84
CA PRO A 60 -13.80 3.51 -16.67
C PRO A 60 -15.28 3.15 -16.46
N ASP A 61 -15.57 1.95 -15.93
CA ASP A 61 -16.92 1.49 -15.60
C ASP A 61 -17.38 1.88 -14.18
N ARG A 62 -16.62 2.75 -13.50
CA ARG A 62 -16.83 3.24 -12.13
C ARG A 62 -16.61 2.21 -11.02
N ARG A 63 -16.12 1.01 -11.33
CA ARG A 63 -15.63 0.10 -10.29
C ARG A 63 -14.25 0.54 -9.85
N THR A 64 -13.96 0.33 -8.58
CA THR A 64 -12.60 0.40 -8.04
C THR A 64 -12.05 -1.02 -8.00
N GLN A 65 -10.97 -1.27 -8.74
CA GLN A 65 -10.17 -2.47 -8.55
C GLN A 65 -9.28 -2.25 -7.33
N LEU A 66 -9.31 -3.18 -6.38
CA LEU A 66 -8.40 -3.22 -5.24
C LEU A 66 -7.59 -4.51 -5.33
N VAL A 67 -6.26 -4.37 -5.25
CA VAL A 67 -5.35 -5.50 -5.15
C VAL A 67 -4.62 -5.40 -3.84
N GLN A 68 -4.82 -6.40 -2.99
CA GLN A 68 -4.05 -6.58 -1.76
C GLN A 68 -3.10 -7.74 -1.98
N TYR A 69 -1.84 -7.60 -1.58
CA TYR A 69 -0.85 -8.63 -1.80
C TYR A 69 0.15 -8.74 -0.68
N TRP A 70 0.76 -9.91 -0.63
CA TRP A 70 1.98 -10.15 0.12
C TRP A 70 2.91 -11.03 -0.69
N SER A 71 4.20 -10.93 -0.41
CA SER A 71 5.23 -11.73 -1.08
C SER A 71 6.22 -12.24 -0.05
N ASP A 72 6.55 -13.52 -0.15
CA ASP A 72 7.55 -14.18 0.68
C ASP A 72 8.39 -15.15 -0.17
N TRP A 73 9.11 -16.06 0.47
CA TRP A 73 9.92 -17.08 -0.19
C TRP A 73 9.11 -18.04 -1.09
N SER A 74 7.80 -18.17 -0.86
CA SER A 74 6.90 -19.01 -1.66
C SER A 74 6.32 -18.29 -2.89
N GLY A 75 6.53 -16.98 -3.00
CA GLY A 75 6.16 -16.17 -4.14
C GLY A 75 5.15 -15.07 -3.81
N TYR A 76 4.45 -14.59 -4.84
CA TYR A 76 3.51 -13.48 -4.78
C TYR A 76 2.07 -13.96 -4.61
N HIS A 77 1.36 -13.39 -3.64
CA HIS A 77 0.02 -13.82 -3.22
C HIS A 77 -0.97 -12.66 -3.29
N PRO A 78 -1.64 -12.43 -4.43
CA PRO A 78 -2.61 -11.36 -4.59
C PRO A 78 -4.03 -11.80 -4.25
N THR A 79 -4.80 -10.89 -3.67
CA THR A 79 -6.26 -10.91 -3.62
C THR A 79 -6.79 -9.71 -4.39
N VAL A 80 -7.65 -9.95 -5.37
CA VAL A 80 -8.23 -8.92 -6.22
C VAL A 80 -9.72 -8.81 -5.95
N THR A 81 -10.18 -7.61 -5.64
CA THR A 81 -11.61 -7.31 -5.46
C THR A 81 -12.03 -6.13 -6.34
N TYR A 82 -13.33 -6.07 -6.60
CA TYR A 82 -13.97 -4.97 -7.32
C TYR A 82 -15.14 -4.48 -6.51
N SER A 83 -15.22 -3.18 -6.25
CA SER A 83 -16.35 -2.56 -5.56
C SER A 83 -16.81 -1.31 -6.30
N TYR A 84 -18.08 -0.97 -6.16
CA TYR A 84 -18.55 0.38 -6.44
C TYR A 84 -18.14 1.29 -5.28
N THR A 85 -17.81 2.54 -5.59
CA THR A 85 -17.52 3.58 -4.58
C THR A 85 -18.80 4.24 -4.12
#